data_AF-A0A661S6R4-F1
#
_entry.id   AF-A0A661S6R4-F1
#
_cell.length_a   1.000
_cell.length_b   1.000
_cell.length_c   1.000
_cell.angle_alpha   90.00
_cell.angle_beta   90.00
_cell.angle_gamma   90.00
#
_symmetry.space_group_name_H-M   'P 1'
#
loop_
_entity.id
_entity.type
_entity.pdbx_description
1 polymer ?
#
loop_
_entity_poly.entity_id
_entity_poly.type
_entity_poly.pdbx_seq_one_letter_code
_entity_poly.pdbx_strand_id
1 'polypeptide(L)'
;MPRTDTITSSTVIMMSAGVVYTLVILVKGAHFPSGLSGWGAIGGVVVVSTVIAIVTFFEGLKRIGPVHSSMLSTFEPVVTVALAWVFFNEGLTPLKFLGGALILVAGILLARK
;
A
#
# COMPACT_ATOMS: atom_id res chain seq x y z
N MET A 1 -25.95 -9.66 -1.49
CA MET A 1 -25.01 -9.16 -0.47
C MET A 1 -24.91 -7.66 -0.63
N PRO A 2 -25.20 -6.84 0.39
CA PRO A 2 -25.12 -5.39 0.24
C PRO A 2 -23.66 -5.04 -0.05
N ARG A 3 -23.42 -4.35 -1.17
CA ARG A 3 -22.10 -3.82 -1.54
C ARG A 3 -21.66 -2.93 -0.39
N THR A 4 -20.61 -3.30 0.33
CA THR A 4 -20.02 -2.43 1.34
C THR A 4 -19.56 -1.17 0.62
N ASP A 5 -20.14 -0.04 0.98
CA ASP A 5 -19.79 1.22 0.38
C ASP A 5 -18.29 1.49 0.59
N THR A 6 -17.64 1.96 -0.47
CA THR A 6 -16.21 2.28 -0.51
C THR A 6 -15.83 3.21 0.65
N ILE A 7 -16.69 4.20 0.90
CA ILE A 7 -16.48 5.19 1.94
C ILE A 7 -16.49 4.49 3.30
N THR A 8 -17.53 3.70 3.59
CA THR A 8 -17.63 2.92 4.84
C THR A 8 -16.43 2.02 5.08
N SER A 9 -15.98 1.28 4.05
CA SER A 9 -14.83 0.38 4.17
C SER A 9 -13.55 1.16 4.46
N SER A 10 -13.32 2.26 3.74
CA SER A 10 -12.16 3.13 3.95
C SER A 10 -12.16 3.77 5.34
N THR A 11 -13.29 4.29 5.79
CA THR A 11 -13.43 4.90 7.12
C THR A 11 -13.12 3.89 8.22
N VAL A 12 -13.64 2.67 8.14
CA VAL A 12 -13.36 1.62 9.13
C VAL A 12 -11.87 1.26 9.16
N ILE A 13 -11.22 1.12 7.99
CA ILE A 13 -9.78 0.81 7.90
C ILE A 13 -8.96 1.93 8.53
N MET A 14 -9.19 3.20 8.16
CA MET A 14 -8.44 4.33 8.70
C MET A 14 -8.66 4.53 10.19
N MET A 15 -9.90 4.39 10.68
CA MET A 15 -10.20 4.53 12.11
C MET A 15 -9.55 3.41 12.93
N SER A 16 -9.61 2.17 12.42
CA SER A 16 -8.96 1.03 13.09
C SER A 16 -7.45 1.22 13.16
N ALA A 17 -6.81 1.64 12.06
CA ALA A 17 -5.39 1.95 12.04
C ALA A 17 -5.04 3.08 13.02
N GLY A 18 -5.84 4.15 13.05
CA GLY A 18 -5.68 5.27 13.99
C GLY A 18 -5.73 4.82 15.44
N VAL A 19 -6.69 3.98 15.81
CA VAL A 19 -6.80 3.40 17.17
C VAL A 19 -5.56 2.57 17.50
N VAL A 20 -5.15 1.66 16.59
CA VAL A 20 -3.97 0.80 16.80
C VAL A 20 -2.71 1.65 17.00
N TYR A 21 -2.45 2.63 16.13
CA TYR A 21 -1.27 3.48 16.26
C TYR A 21 -1.33 4.37 17.51
N THR A 22 -2.52 4.83 17.92
CA THR A 22 -2.68 5.58 19.17
C THR A 22 -2.33 4.72 20.38
N LEU A 23 -2.80 3.47 20.43
CA LEU A 23 -2.44 2.53 21.49
C LEU A 23 -0.93 2.25 21.53
N VAL A 24 -0.30 2.08 20.37
CA VAL A 24 1.16 1.92 20.28
C VAL A 24 1.89 3.15 20.82
N ILE A 25 1.43 4.35 20.51
CA ILE A 25 1.99 5.61 21.03
C ILE A 25 1.84 5.68 22.55
N LEU A 26 0.70 5.26 23.11
CA LEU A 26 0.48 5.24 24.56
C LEU A 26 1.45 4.30 25.29
N VAL A 27 1.84 3.18 24.66
CA VAL A 27 2.77 2.21 25.26
C VAL A 27 4.24 2.60 25.04
N LYS A 28 4.61 3.07 23.84
CA LYS A 28 6.01 3.33 23.45
C LYS A 28 6.45 4.79 23.61
N GLY A 29 5.51 5.70 23.88
CA GLY A 29 5.75 7.14 23.88
C GLY A 29 5.68 7.76 22.49
N ALA A 30 5.22 9.01 22.42
CA ALA A 30 5.14 9.77 21.19
C ALA A 30 6.51 10.31 20.78
N HIS A 31 6.94 9.97 19.57
CA HIS A 31 8.17 10.50 18.96
C HIS A 31 7.78 11.38 17.77
N PHE A 32 7.80 12.69 17.99
CA PHE A 32 7.49 13.65 16.92
C PHE A 32 8.72 13.91 16.05
N PRO A 33 8.54 14.18 14.74
CA PRO A 33 9.67 14.51 13.87
C PRO A 33 10.35 15.79 14.31
N SER A 34 11.68 15.79 14.28
CA SER A 34 12.47 17.00 14.43
C SER A 34 12.56 17.75 13.10
N GLY A 35 12.01 18.98 13.06
CA GLY A 35 12.17 19.90 11.94
C GLY A 35 11.18 19.72 10.79
N LEU A 36 11.24 20.67 9.85
CA LEU A 36 10.28 20.80 8.75
C LEU A 36 10.37 19.65 7.73
N SER A 37 11.55 19.05 7.56
CA SER A 37 11.77 17.91 6.67
C SER A 37 11.01 16.66 7.15
N GLY A 38 11.01 16.38 8.45
CA GLY A 38 10.28 15.24 9.03
C GLY A 38 8.77 15.39 8.89
N TRP A 39 8.25 16.59 9.12
CA TRP A 39 6.84 16.91 8.87
C TRP A 39 6.47 16.84 7.39
N GLY A 40 7.36 17.30 6.50
CA GLY A 40 7.21 17.16 5.05
C GLY A 40 7.14 15.68 4.63
N ALA A 41 7.99 14.83 5.18
CA ALA A 41 7.97 13.39 4.92
C ALA A 41 6.65 12.74 5.41
N ILE A 42 6.18 13.10 6.61
CA ILE A 42 4.86 12.65 7.10
C ILE A 42 3.75 13.10 6.15
N GLY A 43 3.75 14.38 5.76
CA GLY A 43 2.77 14.92 4.82
C GLY A 43 2.77 14.15 3.49
N GLY A 44 3.95 13.85 2.95
CA GLY A 44 4.12 13.05 1.74
C GLY A 44 3.51 11.64 1.88
N VAL A 45 3.80 10.93 2.97
CA VAL A 45 3.25 9.59 3.23
C VAL A 45 1.72 9.62 3.40
N VAL A 46 1.21 10.62 4.12
CA VAL A 46 -0.24 10.77 4.32
C VAL A 46 -0.95 11.04 2.99
N VAL A 47 -0.47 11.99 2.20
CA VAL A 47 -1.16 12.39 0.96
C VAL A 47 -0.97 11.34 -0.14
N VAL A 48 0.26 10.94 -0.43
CA VAL A 48 0.59 10.09 -1.58
C VAL A 48 0.31 8.62 -1.26
N SER A 49 0.90 8.11 -0.19
CA SER A 49 0.85 6.68 0.14
C SER A 49 -0.43 6.24 0.84
N THR A 50 -1.22 7.17 1.38
CA THR A 50 -2.47 6.85 2.08
C THR A 50 -3.69 7.39 1.35
N VAL A 51 -3.89 8.71 1.30
CA VAL A 51 -5.14 9.29 0.77
C VAL A 51 -5.32 9.00 -0.72
N ILE A 52 -4.32 9.33 -1.55
CA ILE A 52 -4.38 9.11 -2.99
C ILE A 52 -4.47 7.62 -3.31
N ALA A 53 -3.62 6.80 -2.69
CA ALA A 53 -3.60 5.36 -2.89
C ALA A 53 -4.96 4.69 -2.57
N ILE A 54 -5.54 5.00 -1.41
CA ILE A 54 -6.83 4.41 -0.99
C ILE A 54 -7.97 4.87 -1.90
N VAL A 55 -8.05 6.17 -2.21
CA VAL A 55 -9.11 6.70 -3.09
C VAL A 55 -9.03 6.07 -4.48
N THR A 56 -7.84 6.03 -5.08
CA THR A 56 -7.63 5.45 -6.41
C THR A 56 -7.86 3.95 -6.43
N PHE A 57 -7.46 3.22 -5.38
CA PHE A 57 -7.75 1.79 -5.25
C PHE A 57 -9.25 1.52 -5.22
N PHE A 58 -10.00 2.23 -4.38
CA PHE A 58 -11.44 2.00 -4.30
C PHE A 58 -12.20 2.51 -5.54
N GLU A 59 -11.76 3.58 -6.18
CA GLU A 59 -12.31 4.00 -7.48
C GLU A 59 -12.02 2.95 -8.58
N GLY A 60 -10.81 2.40 -8.62
CA GLY A 60 -10.47 1.26 -9.47
C GLY A 60 -11.39 0.08 -9.19
N LEU A 61 -11.59 -0.25 -7.91
CA LEU A 61 -12.49 -1.32 -7.46
C LEU A 61 -13.91 -1.16 -7.98
N LYS A 62 -14.45 0.06 -7.99
CA LYS A 62 -15.77 0.35 -8.56
C LYS A 62 -15.82 0.20 -10.09
N ARG A 63 -14.73 0.53 -10.79
CA ARG A 63 -14.66 0.56 -12.26
C ARG A 63 -14.41 -0.81 -12.88
N ILE A 64 -13.45 -1.57 -12.36
CA ILE A 64 -13.01 -2.86 -12.92
C ILE A 64 -13.42 -4.06 -12.04
N GLY A 65 -14.03 -3.82 -10.89
CA GLY A 65 -14.50 -4.86 -9.98
C GLY A 65 -13.37 -5.50 -9.14
N PRO A 66 -13.74 -6.34 -8.15
CA PRO A 66 -12.81 -6.91 -7.17
C PRO A 66 -11.76 -7.85 -7.75
N VAL A 67 -12.15 -8.67 -8.73
CA VAL A 67 -11.25 -9.67 -9.32
C VAL A 67 -10.10 -8.99 -10.06
N HIS A 68 -10.40 -8.06 -10.97
CA HIS A 68 -9.36 -7.35 -11.71
C HIS A 68 -8.53 -6.42 -10.83
N SER A 69 -9.14 -5.79 -9.81
CA SER A 69 -8.40 -4.97 -8.85
C SER A 69 -7.43 -5.81 -8.02
N SER A 70 -7.85 -7.01 -7.58
CA SER A 70 -6.98 -7.95 -6.88
C SER A 70 -5.84 -8.45 -7.75
N MET A 71 -6.08 -8.71 -9.04
CA MET A 71 -5.01 -9.04 -9.99
C MET A 71 -4.01 -7.88 -10.11
N LEU A 72 -4.49 -6.64 -10.20
CA LEU A 72 -3.62 -5.47 -10.26
C LEU A 72 -2.80 -5.28 -8.98
N SER A 73 -3.37 -5.56 -7.80
CA SER A 73 -2.63 -5.57 -6.53
C SER A 73 -1.52 -6.62 -6.49
N THR A 74 -1.63 -7.73 -7.22
CA THR A 74 -0.48 -8.68 -7.32
C THR A 74 0.72 -8.11 -8.08
N PHE A 75 0.56 -7.02 -8.83
CA PHE A 75 1.67 -6.29 -9.46
C PHE A 75 2.34 -5.28 -8.52
N GLU A 76 1.75 -4.96 -7.37
CA GLU A 76 2.30 -4.04 -6.39
C GLU A 76 3.75 -4.36 -5.99
N PRO A 77 4.14 -5.64 -5.77
CA PRO A 77 5.52 -5.96 -5.41
C PRO A 77 6.52 -5.66 -6.54
N VAL A 78 6.11 -5.82 -7.80
CA VAL A 78 6.96 -5.51 -8.97
C VAL A 78 7.20 -4.02 -9.06
N VAL A 79 6.14 -3.22 -8.91
CA VAL A 79 6.25 -1.75 -8.88
C VAL A 79 7.11 -1.31 -7.70
N THR A 80 6.93 -1.92 -6.52
CA THR A 80 7.71 -1.63 -5.32
C THR A 80 9.20 -1.89 -5.53
N VAL A 81 9.58 -3.04 -6.11
CA VAL A 81 10.99 -3.35 -6.41
C VAL A 81 11.57 -2.39 -7.44
N ALA A 82 10.80 -2.03 -8.47
CA ALA A 82 11.24 -1.05 -9.47
C ALA A 82 11.47 0.34 -8.85
N LEU A 83 10.55 0.80 -7.99
CA LEU A 83 10.69 2.05 -7.25
C LEU A 83 11.89 2.00 -6.28
N ALA A 84 12.11 0.88 -5.59
CA ALA A 84 13.26 0.69 -4.72
C ALA A 84 14.59 0.84 -5.48
N TRP A 85 14.67 0.23 -6.67
CA TRP A 85 15.85 0.36 -7.53
C TRP A 85 16.06 1.80 -8.02
N VAL A 86 15.00 2.47 -8.49
CA VAL A 86 15.09 3.83 -9.05
C VAL A 86 15.38 4.89 -7.98
N PHE A 87 14.66 4.86 -6.86
CA PHE A 87 14.72 5.93 -5.85
C PHE A 87 15.75 5.69 -4.76
N PHE A 88 16.00 4.43 -4.39
CA PHE A 88 16.92 4.07 -3.31
C PHE A 88 18.23 3.47 -3.83
N ASN A 89 18.39 3.36 -5.16
CA ASN A 89 19.57 2.82 -5.83
C ASN A 89 19.98 1.43 -5.30
N GLU A 90 18.99 0.65 -4.85
CA GLU A 90 19.24 -0.68 -4.32
C GLU A 90 19.71 -1.62 -5.43
N GLY A 91 20.88 -2.26 -5.26
CA GLY A 91 21.39 -3.22 -6.22
C GLY A 91 20.39 -4.35 -6.52
N LEU A 92 20.04 -4.51 -7.79
CA LEU A 92 19.22 -5.63 -8.27
C LEU A 92 20.09 -6.88 -8.33
N THR A 93 20.14 -7.61 -7.22
CA THR A 93 20.82 -8.91 -7.19
C THR A 93 20.01 -9.95 -7.97
N PRO A 94 20.66 -11.02 -8.48
CA PRO A 94 19.97 -12.13 -9.13
C PRO A 94 18.84 -12.73 -8.26
N LEU A 95 19.00 -12.70 -6.94
CA LEU A 95 17.99 -13.19 -6.00
C LEU A 95 16.73 -12.30 -5.96
N LYS A 96 16.87 -10.97 -6.08
CA LYS A 96 15.72 -10.05 -6.19
C LYS A 96 14.94 -10.28 -7.49
N PHE A 97 15.64 -10.56 -8.58
CA PHE A 97 15.01 -10.95 -9.85
C PHE A 97 14.23 -12.26 -9.71
N LEU A 98 14.81 -13.27 -9.07
CA LEU A 98 14.13 -14.54 -8.82
C LEU A 98 12.88 -14.34 -7.95
N GLY A 99 12.98 -13.55 -6.88
CA GLY A 99 11.84 -13.19 -6.03
C GLY A 99 10.73 -12.47 -6.81
N GLY A 100 11.08 -11.47 -7.62
CA GLY A 100 10.13 -10.76 -8.47
C GLY A 100 9.45 -11.66 -9.49
N ALA A 101 10.19 -12.57 -10.12
CA ALA A 101 9.65 -13.58 -11.04
C ALA A 101 8.67 -14.54 -10.34
N LEU A 102 9.00 -15.01 -9.13
CA LEU A 102 8.13 -15.88 -8.34
C LEU A 102 6.80 -15.19 -7.98
N ILE A 103 6.83 -13.91 -7.62
CA ILE A 103 5.62 -13.14 -7.31
C ILE A 103 4.73 -13.02 -8.55
N LEU A 104 5.30 -12.70 -9.72
CA LEU A 104 4.56 -12.62 -10.98
C LEU A 104 3.93 -13.96 -11.34
N VAL A 105 4.67 -15.05 -11.23
CA VAL A 105 4.16 -16.41 -11.49
C VAL A 105 3.02 -16.74 -10.54
N ALA A 106 3.17 -16.46 -9.25
CA ALA A 106 2.11 -16.68 -8.25
C ALA A 106 0.85 -15.87 -8.58
N GLY A 107 1.00 -14.60 -8.96
CA GLY A 107 -0.12 -13.74 -9.37
C GLY A 107 -0.87 -14.29 -10.58
N ILE A 108 -0.14 -14.74 -11.62
CA ILE A 108 -0.73 -15.35 -12.82
C ILE A 108 -1.47 -16.64 -12.49
N LEU A 109 -0.90 -17.50 -11.63
CA LEU A 109 -1.54 -18.76 -11.22
C LEU A 109 -2.81 -18.52 -10.41
N LEU A 110 -2.81 -17.54 -9.50
CA LEU A 110 -3.99 -17.17 -8.72
C LEU A 110 -5.10 -16.57 -9.60
N ALA A 111 -4.71 -15.75 -10.57
CA ALA A 111 -5.60 -15.08 -11.50
C ALA A 111 -6.34 -16.01 -12.47
N ARG A 112 -5.84 -17.23 -12.67
CA ARG A 112 -6.41 -18.22 -13.59
C ARG A 112 -7.44 -19.15 -12.93
N LYS A 113 -7.74 -18.99 -11.64
CA LYS A 113 -8.82 -19.69 -10.93
C LYS A 113 -10.05 -18.81 -10.78
#